data_AF-A0A521NGK5-F1
#
_entry.id   AF-A0A521NGK5-F1
#
_cell.length_a   1.000
_cell.length_b   1.000
_cell.length_c   1.000
_cell.angle_alpha   90.00
_cell.angle_beta   90.00
_cell.angle_gamma   90.00
#
_symmetry.space_group_name_H-M   'P 1'
#
loop_
_entity.id
_entity.type
_entity.pdbx_description
1 polymer ?
#
loop_
_entity_poly.entity_id
_entity_poly.type
_entity_poly.pdbx_seq_one_letter_code
_entity_poly.pdbx_strand_id
1 'polypeptide(L)'
;MTLHRRDLLGLFGAGAAGAAVPAAARTSSPVAFVHGVASGDPQGDGVVIWTRVTPQDPIVRGVRVDWSVWREGEAAPSVASGTVETGPERDFTVKVPVTGLQPGVEYRFAFSAGETRSPQGRTRTLPAGPTPEVVLAVASCQLYPGGLFNAWDAVSKLERVDAVVHLGDYIYEYGAEPDAYGMASGAALGRIPAPAHEIVSLADYRTRHAQYKSDPDLQAAHARAPFICVWDDHELANDAWTGGAENHTPAAEGAWATRKAAALKAYFEWMPIREPAAGLTPEAIQRSFDFGDLASLLMVETRLIARGEQLTWEADMPVADGRPDLAAFQTKRNDPARDLLGDGQRDWIQSTLQASRASGKPWQVIGNQVVMARVQGPDITTMANPLQVAGLLASLPAAVRDQVRQSIELFKLGVPFNLDSWDGYPAGRERLYAAFAEAGVQPIVLAGDSHAYWVNDLKDAAGARRGVEFGTSAISSPSPGDAVPRLPLGAALMQANEEVVFCDQSAKGYILLTLTPEQAKAELRTVSTLFAKPYEAGVLKTFTVARAAAGLGPIVER
;
A
#
# COMPACT_ATOMS: atom_id res chain seq x y z
N MET A 1 14.45 36.50 -38.99
CA MET A 1 14.16 36.53 -37.54
C MET A 1 13.14 35.45 -37.26
N THR A 2 13.59 34.35 -36.67
CA THR A 2 12.80 33.19 -36.28
C THR A 2 12.20 33.43 -34.89
N LEU A 3 10.89 33.31 -34.75
CA LEU A 3 10.17 33.42 -33.47
C LEU A 3 10.02 32.04 -32.82
N HIS A 4 10.35 31.95 -31.54
CA HIS A 4 10.40 30.71 -30.76
C HIS A 4 9.07 30.40 -30.04
N ARG A 5 8.85 29.09 -29.82
CA ARG A 5 7.68 28.41 -29.22
C ARG A 5 7.36 28.76 -27.75
N ARG A 6 7.97 29.77 -27.14
CA ARG A 6 7.87 30.07 -25.68
C ARG A 6 6.98 31.25 -25.32
N ASP A 7 6.41 31.95 -26.29
CA ASP A 7 5.57 33.15 -26.06
C ASP A 7 4.05 32.87 -26.06
N LEU A 8 3.62 31.60 -25.91
CA LEU A 8 2.22 31.19 -26.14
C LEU A 8 1.52 30.51 -24.94
N LEU A 9 1.97 30.74 -23.70
CA LEU A 9 1.25 30.27 -22.49
C LEU A 9 1.38 31.25 -21.30
N GLY A 10 0.91 32.48 -21.51
CA GLY A 10 0.62 33.42 -20.44
C GLY A 10 -0.61 34.24 -20.82
N LEU A 11 -1.59 34.32 -19.93
CA LEU A 11 -2.93 34.91 -20.06
C LEU A 11 -4.00 34.02 -20.72
N PHE A 12 -4.76 33.30 -19.89
CA PHE A 12 -6.23 33.38 -19.92
C PHE A 12 -6.77 33.26 -18.50
N GLY A 13 -6.72 34.39 -17.78
CA GLY A 13 -7.59 34.67 -16.65
C GLY A 13 -8.64 35.70 -17.08
N ALA A 14 -9.87 35.49 -16.60
CA ALA A 14 -10.98 36.44 -16.51
C ALA A 14 -11.65 36.96 -17.81
N GLY A 15 -12.95 36.66 -17.92
CA GLY A 15 -13.94 37.55 -18.56
C GLY A 15 -14.39 37.16 -19.97
N ALA A 16 -15.38 36.28 -20.07
CA ALA A 16 -16.31 36.28 -21.21
C ALA A 16 -17.73 36.05 -20.68
N ALA A 17 -18.59 37.06 -20.86
CA ALA A 17 -20.02 36.96 -20.69
C ALA A 17 -20.56 35.89 -21.66
N GLY A 18 -20.92 34.73 -21.13
CA GLY A 18 -21.56 33.67 -21.90
C GLY A 18 -23.04 34.00 -22.11
N ALA A 19 -23.47 34.01 -23.37
CA ALA A 19 -24.86 34.10 -23.76
C ALA A 19 -25.72 33.10 -22.96
N ALA A 20 -26.89 33.54 -22.50
CA ALA A 20 -27.87 32.69 -21.83
C ALA A 20 -28.32 31.59 -22.80
N VAL A 21 -27.73 30.41 -22.66
CA VAL A 21 -28.28 29.17 -23.19
C VAL A 21 -29.60 28.95 -22.43
N PRO A 22 -30.74 28.76 -23.10
CA PRO A 22 -31.98 28.45 -22.40
C PRO A 22 -31.73 27.20 -21.57
N ALA A 23 -32.13 27.24 -20.30
CA ALA A 23 -32.07 26.08 -19.41
C ALA A 23 -32.96 24.98 -20.02
N ALA A 24 -32.37 24.18 -20.91
CA ALA A 24 -32.93 22.90 -21.30
C ALA A 24 -33.14 22.14 -19.99
N ALA A 25 -34.38 21.73 -19.74
CA ALA A 25 -34.74 20.95 -18.58
C ALA A 25 -33.69 19.85 -18.42
N ARG A 26 -32.87 19.94 -17.36
CA ARG A 26 -31.94 18.90 -17.00
C ARG A 26 -32.79 17.71 -16.63
N THR A 27 -33.00 16.80 -17.57
CA THR A 27 -33.50 15.46 -17.26
C THR A 27 -32.45 14.86 -16.34
N SER A 28 -32.67 14.95 -15.03
CA SER A 28 -31.78 14.36 -14.05
C SER A 28 -31.93 12.85 -14.18
N SER A 29 -31.05 12.23 -14.97
CA SER A 29 -30.90 10.78 -14.92
C SER A 29 -30.72 10.40 -13.44
N PRO A 30 -31.41 9.37 -12.95
CA PRO A 30 -31.14 8.86 -11.62
C PRO A 30 -29.65 8.53 -11.46
N VAL A 31 -29.14 8.77 -10.26
CA VAL A 31 -27.74 8.52 -9.87
C VAL A 31 -27.69 7.77 -8.55
N ALA A 32 -26.59 7.06 -8.30
CA ALA A 32 -26.33 6.34 -7.04
C ALA A 32 -24.88 6.48 -6.57
N PHE A 33 -24.64 6.32 -5.26
CA PHE A 33 -23.30 6.27 -4.65
C PHE A 33 -22.91 4.83 -4.32
N VAL A 34 -22.77 3.98 -5.35
CA VAL A 34 -22.55 2.53 -5.17
C VAL A 34 -21.13 2.15 -4.70
N HIS A 35 -20.20 3.12 -4.69
CA HIS A 35 -18.80 2.93 -4.28
C HIS A 35 -18.48 3.59 -2.93
N GLY A 36 -19.51 3.97 -2.18
CA GLY A 36 -19.38 4.59 -0.87
C GLY A 36 -18.71 5.97 -0.90
N VAL A 37 -18.07 6.30 0.22
CA VAL A 37 -17.32 7.54 0.44
C VAL A 37 -16.00 7.19 1.10
N ALA A 38 -14.98 8.03 0.90
CA ALA A 38 -13.68 7.87 1.52
C ALA A 38 -13.11 9.22 1.92
N SER A 39 -12.18 9.24 2.87
CA SER A 39 -11.32 10.39 3.11
C SER A 39 -9.87 9.94 3.19
N GLY A 40 -8.94 10.88 3.04
CA GLY A 40 -7.53 10.54 3.03
C GLY A 40 -6.61 11.75 2.97
N ASP A 41 -5.32 11.46 3.04
CA ASP A 41 -4.24 12.43 3.23
C ASP A 41 -4.63 13.55 4.24
N PRO A 42 -4.84 13.24 5.52
CA PRO A 42 -5.18 14.27 6.48
C PRO A 42 -4.03 15.28 6.64
N GLN A 43 -4.38 16.53 6.88
CA GLN A 43 -3.48 17.63 7.23
C GLN A 43 -3.98 18.28 8.54
N GLY A 44 -3.19 19.19 9.11
CA GLY A 44 -3.59 19.91 10.32
C GLY A 44 -4.86 20.74 10.12
N ASP A 45 -5.06 21.30 8.93
CA ASP A 45 -6.18 22.18 8.62
C ASP A 45 -7.16 21.58 7.61
N GLY A 46 -7.06 20.29 7.29
CA GLY A 46 -7.81 19.77 6.16
C GLY A 46 -7.69 18.27 5.91
N VAL A 47 -8.46 17.80 4.94
CA VAL A 47 -8.48 16.40 4.49
C VAL A 47 -9.02 16.32 3.07
N VAL A 48 -8.65 15.27 2.32
CA VAL A 48 -9.33 14.95 1.07
C VAL A 48 -10.59 14.16 1.39
N ILE A 49 -11.74 14.57 0.84
CA ILE A 49 -12.95 13.74 0.80
C ILE A 49 -13.19 13.25 -0.63
N TRP A 50 -13.70 12.03 -0.76
CA TRP A 50 -13.84 11.33 -2.02
C TRP A 50 -15.15 10.55 -2.12
N THR A 51 -15.72 10.49 -3.34
CA THR A 51 -16.78 9.54 -3.71
C THR A 51 -16.77 9.33 -5.23
N ARG A 52 -17.58 8.40 -5.74
CA ARG A 52 -17.95 8.30 -7.16
C ARG A 52 -19.47 8.30 -7.29
N VAL A 53 -19.99 9.25 -8.04
CA VAL A 53 -21.41 9.25 -8.42
C VAL A 53 -21.59 8.36 -9.64
N THR A 54 -22.60 7.48 -9.63
CA THR A 54 -22.84 6.50 -10.68
C THR A 54 -24.14 6.85 -11.40
N PRO A 55 -24.06 7.46 -12.59
CA PRO A 55 -25.23 7.67 -13.43
C PRO A 55 -25.84 6.35 -13.88
N GLN A 56 -27.18 6.25 -13.86
CA GLN A 56 -27.87 5.09 -14.44
C GLN A 56 -27.93 5.14 -15.96
N ASP A 57 -27.94 6.34 -16.55
CA ASP A 57 -27.92 6.53 -18.01
C ASP A 57 -26.48 6.82 -18.50
N PRO A 58 -25.91 5.98 -19.39
CA PRO A 58 -24.57 6.18 -19.94
C PRO A 58 -24.45 7.41 -20.86
N ILE A 59 -25.56 8.05 -21.26
CA ILE A 59 -25.52 9.29 -22.04
C ILE A 59 -25.18 10.52 -21.17
N VAL A 60 -25.23 10.40 -19.85
CA VAL A 60 -24.89 11.50 -18.94
C VAL A 60 -23.46 11.96 -19.20
N ARG A 61 -23.26 13.28 -19.28
CA ARG A 61 -21.96 13.92 -19.53
C ARG A 61 -21.45 14.77 -18.38
N GLY A 62 -22.28 15.02 -17.38
CA GLY A 62 -21.91 15.80 -16.21
C GLY A 62 -22.93 15.61 -15.09
N VAL A 63 -22.42 15.58 -13.86
CA VAL A 63 -23.21 15.50 -12.64
C VAL A 63 -22.69 16.54 -11.65
N ARG A 64 -23.61 17.39 -11.20
CA ARG A 64 -23.38 18.32 -10.09
C ARG A 64 -23.46 17.54 -8.77
N VAL A 65 -22.43 17.67 -7.94
CA VAL A 65 -22.33 17.01 -6.64
C VAL A 65 -22.06 18.06 -5.57
N ASP A 66 -22.98 18.17 -4.62
CA ASP A 66 -22.81 18.97 -3.42
C ASP A 66 -22.12 18.14 -2.33
N TRP A 67 -21.31 18.78 -1.50
CA TRP A 67 -20.60 18.15 -0.40
C TRP A 67 -20.67 19.01 0.86
N SER A 68 -20.66 18.37 2.02
CA SER A 68 -20.71 19.03 3.32
C SER A 68 -19.84 18.30 4.33
N VAL A 69 -19.21 19.06 5.22
CA VAL A 69 -18.40 18.60 6.35
C VAL A 69 -18.91 19.28 7.62
N TRP A 70 -19.09 18.52 8.70
CA TRP A 70 -19.52 19.02 10.01
C TRP A 70 -18.78 18.26 11.11
N ARG A 71 -18.72 18.83 12.31
CA ARG A 71 -18.04 18.19 13.44
C ARG A 71 -18.81 16.96 13.90
N GLU A 72 -18.09 15.93 14.33
CA GLU A 72 -18.74 14.77 14.92
C GLU A 72 -19.57 15.16 16.15
N GLY A 73 -20.81 14.64 16.23
CA GLY A 73 -21.73 14.93 17.32
C GLY A 73 -22.55 16.22 17.18
N GLU A 74 -22.31 17.03 16.15
CA GLU A 74 -23.10 18.24 15.85
C GLU A 74 -24.08 17.99 14.70
N ALA A 75 -25.34 18.42 14.84
CA ALA A 75 -26.38 18.18 13.83
C ALA A 75 -26.40 19.21 12.69
N ALA A 76 -25.88 20.42 12.93
CA ALA A 76 -25.75 21.55 12.00
C ALA A 76 -25.16 22.77 12.76
N PRO A 77 -24.56 23.76 12.08
CA PRO A 77 -24.32 23.86 10.63
C PRO A 77 -23.02 23.16 10.17
N SER A 78 -22.90 22.90 8.87
CA SER A 78 -21.64 22.45 8.27
C SER A 78 -20.54 23.49 8.48
N VAL A 79 -19.34 23.02 8.85
CA VAL A 79 -18.15 23.88 8.97
C VAL A 79 -17.53 24.20 7.61
N ALA A 80 -17.76 23.34 6.62
CA ALA A 80 -17.39 23.55 5.23
C ALA A 80 -18.39 22.85 4.31
N SER A 81 -18.69 23.45 3.16
CA SER A 81 -19.53 22.85 2.13
C SER A 81 -19.22 23.47 0.77
N GLY A 82 -19.67 22.81 -0.29
CA GLY A 82 -19.51 23.32 -1.65
C GLY A 82 -20.16 22.43 -2.69
N THR A 83 -19.92 22.77 -3.95
CA THR A 83 -20.40 22.04 -5.11
C THR A 83 -19.22 21.79 -6.04
N VAL A 84 -19.16 20.59 -6.63
CA VAL A 84 -18.29 20.28 -7.77
C VAL A 84 -19.11 19.70 -8.93
N GLU A 85 -18.59 19.81 -10.15
CA GLU A 85 -19.08 19.07 -11.31
C GLU A 85 -18.11 17.92 -11.60
N THR A 86 -18.62 16.77 -12.00
CA THR A 86 -17.81 15.62 -12.43
C THR A 86 -18.43 14.95 -13.66
N GLY A 87 -17.62 14.26 -14.46
CA GLY A 87 -18.04 13.64 -15.70
C GLY A 87 -17.19 12.43 -16.11
N PRO A 88 -17.44 11.86 -17.30
CA PRO A 88 -16.79 10.64 -17.78
C PRO A 88 -15.26 10.80 -17.96
N GLU A 89 -14.75 12.02 -18.11
CA GLU A 89 -13.32 12.32 -18.25
C GLU A 89 -12.48 11.85 -17.05
N ARG A 90 -13.10 11.81 -15.87
CA ARG A 90 -12.54 11.34 -14.59
C ARG A 90 -13.36 10.24 -13.93
N ASP A 91 -14.15 9.54 -14.74
CA ASP A 91 -15.04 8.46 -14.31
C ASP A 91 -16.02 8.84 -13.19
N PHE A 92 -16.56 10.05 -13.25
CA PHE A 92 -17.54 10.59 -12.29
C PHE A 92 -17.05 10.56 -10.82
N THR A 93 -15.73 10.46 -10.62
CA THR A 93 -15.12 10.59 -9.30
C THR A 93 -15.16 12.04 -8.83
N VAL A 94 -15.35 12.23 -7.54
CA VAL A 94 -15.29 13.51 -6.85
C VAL A 94 -14.18 13.40 -5.82
N LYS A 95 -13.24 14.35 -5.86
CA LYS A 95 -12.14 14.45 -4.91
C LYS A 95 -11.97 15.92 -4.51
N VAL A 96 -12.20 16.22 -3.24
CA VAL A 96 -12.20 17.60 -2.73
C VAL A 96 -11.17 17.73 -1.60
N PRO A 97 -10.10 18.53 -1.77
CA PRO A 97 -9.25 18.92 -0.66
C PRO A 97 -9.96 19.98 0.18
N VAL A 98 -10.55 19.57 1.30
CA VAL A 98 -11.20 20.48 2.26
C VAL A 98 -10.12 21.10 3.14
N THR A 99 -10.16 22.42 3.28
CA THR A 99 -9.21 23.22 4.08
C THR A 99 -9.94 24.08 5.12
N GLY A 100 -9.21 24.71 6.04
CA GLY A 100 -9.78 25.58 7.07
C GLY A 100 -10.47 24.84 8.22
N LEU A 101 -10.21 23.54 8.37
CA LEU A 101 -10.65 22.73 9.50
C LEU A 101 -9.71 22.95 10.70
N GLN A 102 -10.21 22.65 11.90
CA GLN A 102 -9.37 22.66 13.11
C GLN A 102 -8.57 21.36 13.26
N PRO A 103 -7.30 21.43 13.71
CA PRO A 103 -6.43 20.27 13.88
C PRO A 103 -6.90 19.33 14.99
N GLY A 104 -6.65 18.03 14.80
CA GLY A 104 -6.96 16.98 15.78
C GLY A 104 -8.45 16.76 16.04
N VAL A 105 -9.34 17.30 15.20
CA VAL A 105 -10.80 17.19 15.34
C VAL A 105 -11.35 16.08 14.43
N GLU A 106 -12.34 15.35 14.94
CA GLU A 106 -13.11 14.39 14.15
C GLU A 106 -14.30 15.09 13.47
N TYR A 107 -14.48 14.80 12.19
CA TYR A 107 -15.55 15.33 11.36
C TYR A 107 -16.34 14.21 10.70
N ARG A 108 -17.57 14.54 10.32
CA ARG A 108 -18.38 13.78 9.38
C ARG A 108 -18.44 14.51 8.04
N PHE A 109 -18.63 13.75 6.98
CA PHE A 109 -18.84 14.29 5.64
C PHE A 109 -19.83 13.45 4.83
N ALA A 110 -20.46 14.08 3.85
CA ALA A 110 -21.35 13.41 2.91
C ALA A 110 -21.45 14.21 1.60
N PHE A 111 -21.96 13.54 0.58
CA PHE A 111 -22.23 14.08 -0.74
C PHE A 111 -23.71 13.94 -1.09
N SER A 112 -24.19 14.80 -2.00
CA SER A 112 -25.50 14.66 -2.63
C SER A 112 -25.47 15.07 -4.08
N ALA A 113 -26.26 14.40 -4.90
CA ALA A 113 -26.47 14.74 -6.31
C ALA A 113 -27.99 14.77 -6.56
N GLY A 114 -28.55 15.98 -6.61
CA GLY A 114 -30.00 16.16 -6.54
C GLY A 114 -30.55 15.67 -5.21
N GLU A 115 -31.54 14.77 -5.25
CA GLU A 115 -32.15 14.19 -4.04
C GLU A 115 -31.39 12.97 -3.51
N THR A 116 -30.51 12.36 -4.31
CA THR A 116 -29.71 11.21 -3.87
C THR A 116 -28.61 11.66 -2.92
N ARG A 117 -28.49 10.99 -1.77
CA ARG A 117 -27.43 11.21 -0.77
C ARG A 117 -26.49 10.02 -0.72
N SER A 118 -25.21 10.29 -0.48
CA SER A 118 -24.21 9.25 -0.19
C SER A 118 -24.39 8.72 1.24
N PRO A 119 -23.74 7.58 1.58
CA PRO A 119 -23.40 7.27 2.96
C PRO A 119 -22.60 8.42 3.60
N GLN A 120 -22.61 8.48 4.93
CA GLN A 120 -21.78 9.42 5.69
C GLN A 120 -20.43 8.78 6.02
N GLY A 121 -19.35 9.53 5.84
CA GLY A 121 -18.02 9.14 6.28
C GLY A 121 -17.60 9.87 7.55
N ARG A 122 -16.67 9.28 8.30
CA ARG A 122 -15.91 9.89 9.39
C ARG A 122 -14.50 10.18 8.93
N THR A 123 -13.93 11.27 9.39
CA THR A 123 -12.56 11.65 9.10
C THR A 123 -11.94 12.41 10.27
N ARG A 124 -10.63 12.54 10.29
CA ARG A 124 -9.89 13.24 11.34
C ARG A 124 -8.75 14.03 10.72
N THR A 125 -8.65 15.31 11.07
CA THR A 125 -7.47 16.15 10.73
C THR A 125 -6.29 15.76 11.63
N LEU A 126 -5.06 15.93 11.14
CA LEU A 126 -3.88 15.69 11.95
C LEU A 126 -3.86 16.61 13.19
N PRO A 127 -3.47 16.10 14.38
CA PRO A 127 -3.36 16.92 15.57
C PRO A 127 -2.18 17.91 15.47
N ALA A 128 -2.29 19.00 16.24
CA ALA A 128 -1.20 19.96 16.44
C ALA A 128 -0.86 20.03 17.92
N GLY A 129 0.43 20.10 18.25
CA GLY A 129 0.90 20.15 19.65
C GLY A 129 0.81 18.79 20.37
N PRO A 130 0.67 18.81 21.71
CA PRO A 130 0.70 17.61 22.56
C PRO A 130 -0.27 16.53 22.11
N THR A 131 0.27 15.40 21.68
CA THR A 131 -0.51 14.25 21.21
C THR A 131 -0.22 13.03 22.08
N PRO A 132 -1.17 12.60 22.94
CA PRO A 132 -0.92 11.54 23.91
C PRO A 132 -0.87 10.14 23.27
N GLU A 133 -1.54 9.96 22.13
CA GLU A 133 -1.65 8.68 21.47
C GLU A 133 -2.00 8.86 19.99
N VAL A 134 -1.46 7.98 19.14
CA VAL A 134 -1.85 7.80 17.73
C VAL A 134 -2.12 6.33 17.47
N VAL A 135 -3.24 6.01 16.83
CA VAL A 135 -3.63 4.63 16.47
C VAL A 135 -3.74 4.49 14.95
N LEU A 136 -2.88 3.66 14.35
CA LEU A 136 -2.83 3.39 12.92
C LEU A 136 -3.24 1.93 12.63
N ALA A 137 -4.14 1.72 11.68
CA ALA A 137 -4.37 0.40 11.10
C ALA A 137 -3.52 0.26 9.83
N VAL A 138 -2.57 -0.66 9.79
CA VAL A 138 -1.60 -0.84 8.70
C VAL A 138 -1.98 -2.08 7.90
N ALA A 139 -2.26 -1.91 6.61
CA ALA A 139 -2.79 -2.95 5.73
C ALA A 139 -2.15 -2.92 4.34
N SER A 140 -2.22 -4.05 3.64
CA SER A 140 -1.84 -4.21 2.24
C SER A 140 -2.52 -5.44 1.63
N CYS A 141 -2.38 -5.62 0.32
CA CYS A 141 -2.61 -6.90 -0.36
C CYS A 141 -4.02 -7.46 -0.15
N GLN A 142 -4.97 -6.87 -0.90
CA GLN A 142 -6.39 -7.19 -0.83
C GLN A 142 -6.92 -7.81 -2.12
N LEU A 143 -6.29 -8.89 -2.61
CA LEU A 143 -6.73 -9.59 -3.82
C LEU A 143 -8.23 -9.96 -3.75
N TYR A 144 -9.05 -9.36 -4.61
CA TYR A 144 -10.51 -9.56 -4.62
C TYR A 144 -10.93 -11.03 -4.77
N PRO A 145 -10.39 -11.83 -5.74
CA PRO A 145 -10.67 -13.25 -5.79
C PRO A 145 -10.03 -14.05 -4.64
N GLY A 146 -9.04 -13.50 -3.93
CA GLY A 146 -8.33 -14.18 -2.83
C GLY A 146 -9.22 -14.49 -1.63
N GLY A 147 -10.24 -13.66 -1.37
CA GLY A 147 -11.19 -13.89 -0.29
C GLY A 147 -12.15 -12.74 0.00
N LEU A 148 -13.01 -12.95 0.99
CA LEU A 148 -13.83 -11.93 1.60
C LEU A 148 -12.97 -10.94 2.40
N PHE A 149 -13.36 -9.67 2.37
CA PHE A 149 -12.67 -8.58 3.04
C PHE A 149 -13.02 -8.48 4.54
N ASN A 150 -13.07 -9.61 5.23
CA ASN A 150 -13.40 -9.72 6.65
C ASN A 150 -12.49 -8.84 7.54
N ALA A 151 -11.22 -8.68 7.18
CA ALA A 151 -10.31 -7.78 7.90
C ALA A 151 -10.74 -6.30 7.82
N TRP A 152 -11.35 -5.86 6.71
CA TRP A 152 -11.90 -4.50 6.60
C TRP A 152 -13.15 -4.30 7.45
N ASP A 153 -14.00 -5.32 7.57
CA ASP A 153 -15.13 -5.30 8.52
C ASP A 153 -14.62 -5.15 9.96
N ALA A 154 -13.53 -5.84 10.34
CA ALA A 154 -12.90 -5.70 11.64
C ALA A 154 -12.30 -4.29 11.87
N VAL A 155 -11.59 -3.72 10.89
CA VAL A 155 -11.08 -2.35 10.95
C VAL A 155 -12.21 -1.34 11.12
N SER A 156 -13.32 -1.51 10.40
CA SER A 156 -14.47 -0.60 10.46
C SER A 156 -15.10 -0.49 11.86
N LYS A 157 -14.93 -1.55 12.68
CA LYS A 157 -15.49 -1.69 14.03
C LYS A 157 -14.53 -1.27 15.14
N LEU A 158 -13.31 -0.84 14.81
CA LEU A 158 -12.34 -0.35 15.80
C LEU A 158 -12.94 0.85 16.56
N GLU A 159 -12.81 0.81 17.88
CA GLU A 159 -13.25 1.90 18.77
C GLU A 159 -12.51 3.21 18.43
N ARG A 160 -11.20 3.10 18.17
CA ARG A 160 -10.36 4.21 17.74
C ARG A 160 -9.41 3.79 16.62
N VAL A 161 -9.33 4.62 15.60
CA VAL A 161 -8.35 4.57 14.51
C VAL A 161 -8.19 6.01 14.00
N ASP A 162 -6.98 6.57 14.12
CA ASP A 162 -6.69 7.93 13.70
C ASP A 162 -6.46 8.01 12.18
N ALA A 163 -5.84 6.98 11.59
CA ALA A 163 -5.73 6.79 10.15
C ALA A 163 -5.53 5.31 9.79
N VAL A 164 -5.89 4.94 8.56
CA VAL A 164 -5.49 3.68 7.93
C VAL A 164 -4.27 3.95 7.05
N VAL A 165 -3.20 3.17 7.19
CA VAL A 165 -2.03 3.21 6.33
C VAL A 165 -2.12 2.02 5.37
N HIS A 166 -2.28 2.28 4.07
CA HIS A 166 -2.31 1.25 3.04
C HIS A 166 -1.00 1.25 2.26
N LEU A 167 -0.26 0.14 2.31
CA LEU A 167 1.11 0.07 1.81
C LEU A 167 1.24 -0.39 0.35
N GLY A 168 0.14 -0.78 -0.28
CA GLY A 168 0.09 -1.16 -1.69
C GLY A 168 -0.76 -2.39 -1.93
N ASP A 169 -0.92 -2.78 -3.19
CA ASP A 169 -1.79 -3.87 -3.63
C ASP A 169 -3.26 -3.67 -3.25
N TYR A 170 -3.71 -2.41 -3.39
CA TYR A 170 -5.09 -2.02 -3.21
C TYR A 170 -5.98 -2.65 -4.28
N ILE A 171 -5.47 -2.82 -5.50
CA ILE A 171 -6.06 -3.65 -6.55
C ILE A 171 -5.03 -4.67 -7.06
N TYR A 172 -5.50 -5.64 -7.84
CA TYR A 172 -4.66 -6.53 -8.64
C TYR A 172 -5.12 -6.46 -10.09
N GLU A 173 -4.22 -6.74 -11.02
CA GLU A 173 -4.37 -6.55 -12.45
C GLU A 173 -4.88 -7.79 -13.20
N TYR A 174 -4.74 -8.98 -12.60
CA TYR A 174 -4.99 -10.27 -13.23
C TYR A 174 -6.41 -10.47 -13.78
N GLY A 175 -6.54 -11.38 -14.76
CA GLY A 175 -7.81 -11.87 -15.29
C GLY A 175 -8.45 -12.97 -14.46
N ALA A 176 -9.44 -13.65 -15.04
CA ALA A 176 -10.29 -14.64 -14.39
C ALA A 176 -10.13 -16.07 -14.94
N GLU A 177 -9.02 -16.36 -15.61
CA GLU A 177 -8.73 -17.72 -16.09
C GLU A 177 -8.69 -18.72 -14.89
N PRO A 178 -9.07 -20.00 -15.07
CA PRO A 178 -9.21 -20.93 -13.95
C PRO A 178 -7.95 -21.11 -13.09
N ASP A 179 -6.78 -20.95 -13.68
CA ASP A 179 -5.46 -21.02 -13.05
C ASP A 179 -4.85 -19.65 -12.73
N ALA A 180 -5.58 -18.55 -13.00
CA ALA A 180 -5.14 -17.21 -12.64
C ALA A 180 -5.03 -17.01 -11.12
N TYR A 181 -4.20 -16.05 -10.72
CA TYR A 181 -3.88 -15.80 -9.32
C TYR A 181 -5.12 -15.55 -8.46
N GLY A 182 -5.30 -16.38 -7.43
CA GLY A 182 -6.44 -16.32 -6.50
C GLY A 182 -7.74 -16.97 -6.97
N MET A 183 -7.85 -17.44 -8.23
CA MET A 183 -9.11 -17.94 -8.78
C MET A 183 -9.61 -19.25 -8.17
N ALA A 184 -8.74 -20.04 -7.54
CA ALA A 184 -9.15 -21.19 -6.75
C ALA A 184 -10.16 -20.81 -5.65
N SER A 185 -9.93 -19.67 -4.98
CA SER A 185 -10.85 -19.08 -4.00
C SER A 185 -11.97 -18.29 -4.68
N GLY A 186 -11.62 -17.48 -5.68
CA GLY A 186 -12.54 -16.55 -6.34
C GLY A 186 -13.72 -17.25 -7.00
N ALA A 187 -13.48 -18.37 -7.69
CA ALA A 187 -14.52 -19.16 -8.32
C ALA A 187 -15.52 -19.73 -7.30
N ALA A 188 -15.02 -20.23 -6.15
CA ALA A 188 -15.88 -20.77 -5.09
C ALA A 188 -16.72 -19.69 -4.39
N LEU A 189 -16.19 -18.46 -4.29
CA LEU A 189 -16.86 -17.32 -3.64
C LEU A 189 -17.72 -16.49 -4.60
N GLY A 190 -17.69 -16.77 -5.91
CA GLY A 190 -18.31 -15.90 -6.92
C GLY A 190 -17.64 -14.52 -7.04
N ARG A 191 -16.38 -14.41 -6.60
CA ARG A 191 -15.59 -13.17 -6.61
C ARG A 191 -14.66 -13.17 -7.82
N ILE A 192 -15.25 -12.95 -8.99
CA ILE A 192 -14.55 -12.97 -10.28
C ILE A 192 -14.02 -11.57 -10.60
N PRO A 193 -12.75 -11.40 -10.98
CA PRO A 193 -12.20 -10.10 -11.39
C PRO A 193 -13.05 -9.42 -12.48
N ALA A 194 -13.18 -8.09 -12.38
CA ALA A 194 -13.88 -7.26 -13.35
C ALA A 194 -12.95 -6.15 -13.87
N PRO A 195 -12.69 -6.07 -15.20
CA PRO A 195 -13.10 -7.05 -16.20
C PRO A 195 -12.44 -8.42 -15.95
N ALA A 196 -12.96 -9.47 -16.59
CA ALA A 196 -12.50 -10.86 -16.41
C ALA A 196 -11.18 -11.19 -17.15
N HIS A 197 -10.53 -10.18 -17.72
CA HIS A 197 -9.22 -10.27 -18.37
C HIS A 197 -8.22 -9.36 -17.63
N GLU A 198 -6.95 -9.50 -17.98
CA GLU A 198 -5.89 -8.66 -17.45
C GLU A 198 -6.09 -7.17 -17.78
N ILE A 199 -5.98 -6.30 -16.79
CA ILE A 199 -6.25 -4.87 -16.98
C ILE A 199 -5.02 -4.15 -17.56
N VAL A 200 -5.23 -3.46 -18.68
CA VAL A 200 -4.17 -2.73 -19.41
C VAL A 200 -4.60 -1.30 -19.73
N SER A 201 -5.85 -1.11 -20.13
CA SER A 201 -6.38 0.19 -20.50
C SER A 201 -6.92 0.97 -19.31
N LEU A 202 -7.06 2.30 -19.45
CA LEU A 202 -7.66 3.15 -18.42
C LEU A 202 -9.08 2.69 -18.04
N ALA A 203 -9.85 2.20 -19.01
CA ALA A 203 -11.19 1.68 -18.74
C ALA A 203 -11.13 0.40 -17.89
N ASP A 204 -10.13 -0.46 -18.12
CA ASP A 204 -9.94 -1.67 -17.33
C ASP A 204 -9.56 -1.33 -15.88
N TYR A 205 -8.58 -0.44 -15.66
CA TYR A 205 -8.18 -0.01 -14.31
C TYR A 205 -9.34 0.67 -13.56
N ARG A 206 -10.11 1.55 -14.21
CA ARG A 206 -11.31 2.15 -13.60
C ARG A 206 -12.34 1.08 -13.21
N THR A 207 -12.58 0.10 -14.08
CA THR A 207 -13.49 -1.02 -13.78
C THR A 207 -13.00 -1.85 -12.59
N ARG A 208 -11.68 -2.09 -12.50
CA ARG A 208 -11.10 -2.83 -11.37
C ARG A 208 -11.20 -2.08 -10.05
N HIS A 209 -10.87 -0.78 -10.04
CA HIS A 209 -11.07 0.06 -8.86
C HIS A 209 -12.55 0.11 -8.44
N ALA A 210 -13.48 0.20 -9.40
CA ALA A 210 -14.91 0.14 -9.15
C ALA A 210 -15.32 -1.16 -8.46
N GLN A 211 -14.84 -2.30 -8.94
CA GLN A 211 -15.09 -3.60 -8.33
C GLN A 211 -14.63 -3.64 -6.88
N TYR A 212 -13.37 -3.27 -6.62
CA TYR A 212 -12.82 -3.34 -5.26
C TYR A 212 -13.60 -2.43 -4.32
N LYS A 213 -13.88 -1.18 -4.74
CA LYS A 213 -14.66 -0.21 -3.96
C LYS A 213 -16.16 -0.49 -3.92
N SER A 214 -16.65 -1.53 -4.60
CA SER A 214 -18.03 -2.02 -4.44
C SER A 214 -18.18 -2.96 -3.24
N ASP A 215 -17.07 -3.45 -2.67
CA ASP A 215 -17.10 -4.34 -1.52
C ASP A 215 -17.59 -3.60 -0.25
N PRO A 216 -18.63 -4.10 0.44
CA PRO A 216 -19.26 -3.38 1.55
C PRO A 216 -18.33 -3.25 2.77
N ASP A 217 -17.44 -4.19 3.01
CA ASP A 217 -16.53 -4.15 4.16
C ASP A 217 -15.45 -3.09 3.94
N LEU A 218 -14.94 -2.99 2.70
CA LEU A 218 -14.01 -1.94 2.31
C LEU A 218 -14.68 -0.56 2.30
N GLN A 219 -15.94 -0.44 1.87
CA GLN A 219 -16.67 0.81 2.00
C GLN A 219 -16.85 1.24 3.46
N ALA A 220 -17.16 0.29 4.35
CA ALA A 220 -17.29 0.56 5.78
C ALA A 220 -15.96 1.03 6.39
N ALA A 221 -14.84 0.42 6.02
CA ALA A 221 -13.52 0.86 6.44
C ALA A 221 -13.18 2.27 5.92
N HIS A 222 -13.42 2.56 4.64
CA HIS A 222 -13.23 3.91 4.05
C HIS A 222 -14.09 4.99 4.70
N ALA A 223 -15.30 4.63 5.13
CA ALA A 223 -16.18 5.54 5.87
C ALA A 223 -15.78 5.73 7.33
N ARG A 224 -14.80 4.97 7.87
CA ARG A 224 -14.45 4.96 9.30
C ARG A 224 -13.36 5.97 9.68
N ALA A 225 -12.36 6.16 8.84
CA ALA A 225 -11.15 6.93 9.12
C ALA A 225 -10.46 7.38 7.82
N PRO A 226 -9.59 8.41 7.85
CA PRO A 226 -8.83 8.79 6.68
C PRO A 226 -7.79 7.72 6.30
N PHE A 227 -7.66 7.46 5.00
CA PHE A 227 -6.66 6.58 4.42
C PHE A 227 -5.43 7.36 3.97
N ILE A 228 -4.25 6.88 4.35
CA ILE A 228 -2.94 7.32 3.89
C ILE A 228 -2.40 6.18 3.02
N CYS A 229 -2.40 6.38 1.71
CA CYS A 229 -2.10 5.32 0.75
C CYS A 229 -0.81 5.61 -0.01
N VAL A 230 -0.10 4.53 -0.33
CA VAL A 230 0.86 4.45 -1.42
C VAL A 230 0.54 3.20 -2.24
N TRP A 231 0.92 3.19 -3.51
CA TRP A 231 0.85 1.99 -4.34
C TRP A 231 2.02 1.06 -4.05
N ASP A 232 1.86 -0.18 -4.48
CA ASP A 232 2.96 -1.07 -4.82
C ASP A 232 2.93 -1.39 -6.33
N ASP A 233 3.20 -2.63 -6.75
CA ASP A 233 3.21 -3.01 -8.16
C ASP A 233 1.82 -3.32 -8.71
N HIS A 234 0.95 -4.02 -7.98
CA HIS A 234 -0.33 -4.52 -8.50
C HIS A 234 -1.38 -3.44 -8.79
N GLU A 235 -1.16 -2.20 -8.35
CA GLU A 235 -1.85 -1.03 -8.89
C GLU A 235 -1.59 -0.80 -10.39
N LEU A 236 -0.52 -1.40 -10.91
CA LEU A 236 -0.06 -1.36 -12.29
C LEU A 236 -0.01 -2.78 -12.86
N ALA A 237 1.03 -3.53 -12.53
CA ALA A 237 1.30 -4.90 -12.96
C ALA A 237 2.41 -5.49 -12.07
N ASN A 238 2.34 -6.79 -11.78
CA ASN A 238 3.26 -7.53 -10.91
C ASN A 238 4.75 -7.21 -11.18
N ASP A 239 5.52 -7.02 -10.11
CA ASP A 239 6.94 -6.68 -10.11
C ASP A 239 7.30 -5.43 -10.95
N ALA A 240 6.43 -4.41 -10.97
CA ALA A 240 6.70 -3.17 -11.69
C ALA A 240 8.03 -2.49 -11.26
N TRP A 241 8.75 -1.98 -12.24
CA TRP A 241 9.93 -1.14 -12.06
C TRP A 241 9.89 0.05 -13.04
N THR A 242 10.90 0.92 -12.99
CA THR A 242 10.90 2.17 -13.78
C THR A 242 10.66 1.96 -15.28
N GLY A 243 11.16 0.86 -15.85
CA GLY A 243 11.14 0.55 -17.28
C GLY A 243 10.15 -0.55 -17.72
N GLY A 244 9.56 -1.32 -16.81
CA GLY A 244 8.68 -2.44 -17.16
C GLY A 244 8.00 -3.07 -15.94
N ALA A 245 7.48 -4.27 -16.12
CA ALA A 245 6.92 -5.13 -15.07
C ALA A 245 7.05 -6.59 -15.53
N GLU A 246 7.07 -7.54 -14.60
CA GLU A 246 7.10 -8.97 -14.94
C GLU A 246 5.82 -9.36 -15.70
N ASN A 247 4.67 -8.98 -15.15
CA ASN A 247 3.38 -9.24 -15.77
C ASN A 247 3.01 -8.14 -16.80
N HIS A 248 3.94 -7.84 -17.70
CA HIS A 248 3.69 -6.97 -18.85
C HIS A 248 4.46 -7.40 -20.09
N THR A 249 3.74 -7.68 -21.19
CA THR A 249 4.32 -8.09 -22.47
C THR A 249 4.12 -7.00 -23.54
N PRO A 250 5.14 -6.21 -23.89
CA PRO A 250 4.97 -5.07 -24.80
C PRO A 250 4.42 -5.42 -26.19
N ALA A 251 4.75 -6.61 -26.70
CA ALA A 251 4.28 -7.08 -27.99
C ALA A 251 2.77 -7.40 -28.02
N ALA A 252 2.16 -7.72 -26.87
CA ALA A 252 0.76 -8.10 -26.74
C ALA A 252 -0.09 -6.95 -26.16
N GLU A 253 0.46 -6.20 -25.21
CA GLU A 253 -0.27 -5.23 -24.38
C GLU A 253 0.09 -3.77 -24.69
N GLY A 254 1.03 -3.53 -25.61
CA GLY A 254 1.49 -2.20 -25.98
C GLY A 254 2.60 -1.67 -25.08
N ALA A 255 2.92 -0.38 -25.17
CA ALA A 255 4.06 0.19 -24.44
C ALA A 255 3.79 0.29 -22.94
N TRP A 256 4.76 -0.10 -22.11
CA TRP A 256 4.71 0.01 -20.64
C TRP A 256 4.29 1.40 -20.17
N ALA A 257 4.87 2.45 -20.75
CA ALA A 257 4.54 3.83 -20.41
C ALA A 257 3.05 4.17 -20.58
N THR A 258 2.36 3.52 -21.54
CA THR A 258 0.91 3.68 -21.76
C THR A 258 0.10 3.00 -20.66
N ARG A 259 0.44 1.75 -20.31
CA ARG A 259 -0.20 1.01 -19.20
C ARG A 259 0.03 1.73 -17.86
N LYS A 260 1.26 2.13 -17.57
CA LYS A 260 1.63 2.91 -16.38
C LYS A 260 0.83 4.21 -16.27
N ALA A 261 0.71 4.98 -17.36
CA ALA A 261 -0.06 6.22 -17.36
C ALA A 261 -1.56 5.98 -17.11
N ALA A 262 -2.12 4.89 -17.66
CA ALA A 262 -3.51 4.50 -17.43
C ALA A 262 -3.75 4.10 -15.96
N ALA A 263 -2.87 3.27 -15.40
CA ALA A 263 -2.89 2.84 -14.00
C ALA A 263 -2.83 4.02 -13.04
N LEU A 264 -1.82 4.89 -13.17
CA LEU A 264 -1.64 6.06 -12.30
C LEU A 264 -2.83 7.02 -12.39
N LYS A 265 -3.36 7.25 -13.59
CA LYS A 265 -4.55 8.08 -13.76
C LYS A 265 -5.76 7.50 -13.02
N ALA A 266 -6.02 6.20 -13.15
CA ALA A 266 -7.10 5.55 -12.41
C ALA A 266 -6.85 5.60 -10.89
N TYR A 267 -5.63 5.37 -10.43
CA TYR A 267 -5.28 5.44 -9.02
C TYR A 267 -5.58 6.82 -8.42
N PHE A 268 -5.15 7.91 -9.07
CA PHE A 268 -5.45 9.27 -8.61
C PHE A 268 -6.93 9.65 -8.70
N GLU A 269 -7.69 9.06 -9.61
CA GLU A 269 -9.14 9.25 -9.70
C GLU A 269 -9.86 8.55 -8.53
N TRP A 270 -9.43 7.34 -8.18
CA TRP A 270 -10.17 6.44 -7.30
C TRP A 270 -9.70 6.44 -5.84
N MET A 271 -8.48 6.91 -5.55
CA MET A 271 -7.93 6.95 -4.20
C MET A 271 -8.12 8.34 -3.55
N PRO A 272 -8.37 8.41 -2.23
CA PRO A 272 -8.59 9.67 -1.52
C PRO A 272 -7.26 10.41 -1.20
N ILE A 273 -6.37 10.52 -2.19
CA ILE A 273 -5.03 11.10 -2.03
C ILE A 273 -4.87 12.37 -2.87
N ARG A 274 -3.97 13.25 -2.44
CA ARG A 274 -3.52 14.39 -3.23
C ARG A 274 -2.64 13.90 -4.38
N GLU A 275 -2.79 14.57 -5.51
CA GLU A 275 -1.87 14.43 -6.63
C GLU A 275 -0.55 15.14 -6.33
N PRO A 276 0.57 14.74 -6.99
CA PRO A 276 1.84 15.41 -6.85
C PRO A 276 1.74 16.91 -7.13
N ALA A 277 2.57 17.70 -6.47
CA ALA A 277 2.62 19.14 -6.68
C ALA A 277 2.96 19.48 -8.14
N ALA A 278 2.43 20.62 -8.63
CA ALA A 278 2.69 21.07 -9.98
C ALA A 278 4.21 21.15 -10.26
N GLY A 279 4.65 20.52 -11.36
CA GLY A 279 6.06 20.45 -11.75
C GLY A 279 6.77 19.15 -11.34
N LEU A 280 6.15 18.31 -10.51
CA LEU A 280 6.62 16.95 -10.23
C LEU A 280 6.01 15.94 -11.22
N THR A 281 6.63 14.77 -11.34
CA THR A 281 6.09 13.69 -12.17
C THR A 281 4.95 12.97 -11.43
N PRO A 282 4.03 12.28 -12.14
CA PRO A 282 2.96 11.52 -11.52
C PRO A 282 3.43 10.45 -10.53
N GLU A 283 4.63 9.92 -10.70
CA GLU A 283 5.26 8.94 -9.83
C GLU A 283 5.68 9.51 -8.46
N ALA A 284 5.78 10.84 -8.32
CA ALA A 284 6.25 11.50 -7.09
C ALA A 284 5.16 11.53 -5.99
N ILE A 285 4.72 10.36 -5.55
CA ILE A 285 3.67 10.16 -4.55
C ILE A 285 4.19 10.25 -3.11
N GLN A 286 5.50 10.35 -2.87
CA GLN A 286 6.03 10.42 -1.52
C GLN A 286 5.49 11.62 -0.74
N ARG A 287 5.11 11.40 0.52
CA ARG A 287 4.45 12.38 1.40
C ARG A 287 4.81 12.15 2.85
N SER A 288 4.72 13.18 3.69
CA SER A 288 4.89 13.08 5.14
C SER A 288 3.67 13.59 5.90
N PHE A 289 3.40 13.00 7.06
CA PHE A 289 2.26 13.29 7.94
C PHE A 289 2.73 13.42 9.38
N ASP A 290 2.50 14.60 9.96
CA ASP A 290 2.89 14.90 11.33
C ASP A 290 1.69 14.75 12.28
N PHE A 291 1.78 13.80 13.20
CA PHE A 291 0.80 13.62 14.27
C PHE A 291 1.23 14.41 15.50
N GLY A 292 0.97 15.72 15.46
CA GLY A 292 1.34 16.66 16.51
C GLY A 292 2.82 16.59 16.85
N ASP A 293 3.15 16.55 18.14
CA ASP A 293 4.51 16.39 18.65
C ASP A 293 4.92 14.91 18.87
N LEU A 294 4.08 13.94 18.48
CA LEU A 294 4.30 12.53 18.79
C LEU A 294 5.01 11.77 17.67
N ALA A 295 4.59 11.92 16.42
CA ALA A 295 5.11 11.09 15.33
C ALA A 295 5.17 11.82 14.00
N SER A 296 6.17 11.46 13.18
CA SER A 296 6.19 11.76 11.74
C SER A 296 6.10 10.44 10.96
N LEU A 297 5.10 10.30 10.10
CA LEU A 297 4.96 9.20 9.15
C LEU A 297 5.43 9.67 7.77
N LEU A 298 6.42 9.00 7.18
CA LEU A 298 6.91 9.24 5.82
C LEU A 298 6.46 8.08 4.94
N MET A 299 5.62 8.34 3.96
CA MET A 299 5.21 7.37 2.95
C MET A 299 6.18 7.47 1.76
N VAL A 300 6.92 6.39 1.49
CA VAL A 300 7.91 6.32 0.40
C VAL A 300 7.37 5.53 -0.79
N GLU A 301 7.94 5.79 -1.96
CA GLU A 301 7.64 5.12 -3.22
C GLU A 301 8.84 4.26 -3.62
N THR A 302 8.64 2.95 -3.86
CA THR A 302 9.75 2.03 -4.15
C THR A 302 9.63 1.31 -5.49
N ARG A 303 8.65 1.63 -6.35
CA ARG A 303 8.39 0.93 -7.60
C ARG A 303 8.73 1.75 -8.85
N LEU A 304 8.36 3.04 -8.92
CA LEU A 304 8.30 3.77 -10.20
C LEU A 304 9.28 4.94 -10.31
N ILE A 305 9.80 5.47 -9.22
CA ILE A 305 10.71 6.63 -9.24
C ILE A 305 12.13 6.23 -9.66
N ALA A 306 12.69 5.18 -9.07
CA ALA A 306 14.11 4.85 -9.24
C ALA A 306 14.43 3.36 -9.25
N ARG A 307 13.44 2.49 -9.02
CA ARG A 307 13.64 1.04 -8.99
C ARG A 307 14.25 0.54 -10.30
N GLY A 308 15.42 -0.08 -10.18
CA GLY A 308 16.01 -0.89 -11.26
C GLY A 308 15.33 -2.25 -11.36
N GLU A 309 15.36 -2.88 -12.53
CA GLU A 309 14.80 -4.22 -12.74
C GLU A 309 15.34 -5.24 -11.72
N GLN A 310 14.43 -6.05 -11.22
CA GLN A 310 14.66 -7.13 -10.27
C GLN A 310 15.66 -8.13 -10.86
N LEU A 311 16.42 -8.78 -9.99
CA LEU A 311 17.15 -9.96 -10.42
C LEU A 311 16.22 -11.17 -10.37
N THR A 312 16.43 -12.15 -11.23
CA THR A 312 15.81 -13.49 -11.15
C THR A 312 16.89 -14.55 -11.19
N TRP A 313 16.66 -15.70 -10.55
CA TRP A 313 17.76 -16.65 -10.37
C TRP A 313 18.01 -17.37 -11.68
N GLU A 314 16.97 -17.57 -12.47
CA GLU A 314 17.04 -18.12 -13.80
C GLU A 314 17.88 -17.24 -14.75
N ALA A 315 17.65 -15.92 -14.75
CA ALA A 315 18.35 -15.02 -15.66
C ALA A 315 19.74 -14.61 -15.15
N ASP A 316 19.92 -14.51 -13.82
CA ASP A 316 21.05 -13.78 -13.23
C ASP A 316 22.00 -14.63 -12.40
N MET A 317 21.69 -15.91 -12.17
CA MET A 317 22.59 -16.85 -11.53
C MET A 317 23.20 -17.78 -12.59
N PRO A 318 24.32 -17.38 -13.23
CA PRO A 318 24.93 -18.20 -14.26
C PRO A 318 25.40 -19.54 -13.69
N VAL A 319 25.53 -20.53 -14.58
CA VAL A 319 26.06 -21.86 -14.24
C VAL A 319 27.48 -21.98 -14.77
N ALA A 320 28.43 -22.25 -13.87
CA ALA A 320 29.83 -22.52 -14.19
C ALA A 320 30.19 -23.94 -13.72
N ASP A 321 30.83 -24.74 -14.58
CA ASP A 321 31.21 -26.13 -14.29
C ASP A 321 30.05 -27.01 -13.76
N GLY A 322 28.85 -26.78 -14.29
CA GLY A 322 27.64 -27.52 -13.92
C GLY A 322 27.07 -27.16 -12.54
N ARG A 323 27.50 -26.04 -11.94
CA ARG A 323 27.01 -25.54 -10.65
C ARG A 323 26.66 -24.05 -10.73
N PRO A 324 25.72 -23.56 -9.91
CA PRO A 324 25.44 -22.12 -9.84
C PRO A 324 26.69 -21.33 -9.40
N ASP A 325 27.02 -20.27 -10.15
CA ASP A 325 28.09 -19.34 -9.83
C ASP A 325 27.55 -18.24 -8.90
N LEU A 326 27.60 -18.54 -7.61
CA LEU A 326 27.14 -17.63 -6.56
C LEU A 326 27.99 -16.36 -6.48
N ALA A 327 29.27 -16.42 -6.86
CA ALA A 327 30.14 -15.24 -6.80
C ALA A 327 29.69 -14.21 -7.85
N ALA A 328 29.47 -14.64 -9.09
CA ALA A 328 28.95 -13.78 -10.15
C ALA A 328 27.57 -13.21 -9.78
N PHE A 329 26.68 -14.04 -9.26
CA PHE A 329 25.36 -13.60 -8.79
C PHE A 329 25.47 -12.54 -7.69
N GLN A 330 26.31 -12.77 -6.67
CA GLN A 330 26.52 -11.81 -5.59
C GLN A 330 27.17 -10.52 -6.08
N THR A 331 28.07 -10.56 -7.06
CA THR A 331 28.60 -9.34 -7.69
C THR A 331 27.48 -8.51 -8.32
N LYS A 332 26.57 -9.13 -9.08
CA LYS A 332 25.44 -8.42 -9.71
C LYS A 332 24.47 -7.86 -8.67
N ARG A 333 24.12 -8.66 -7.67
CA ARG A 333 23.21 -8.26 -6.58
C ARG A 333 23.77 -7.10 -5.74
N ASN A 334 25.08 -7.10 -5.48
CA ASN A 334 25.74 -6.05 -4.69
C ASN A 334 26.23 -4.87 -5.54
N ASP A 335 25.86 -4.78 -6.82
CA ASP A 335 26.20 -3.64 -7.66
C ASP A 335 25.71 -2.33 -6.98
N PRO A 336 26.62 -1.37 -6.70
CA PRO A 336 26.26 -0.10 -6.07
C PRO A 336 25.18 0.69 -6.81
N ALA A 337 25.01 0.48 -8.12
CA ALA A 337 24.01 1.17 -8.93
C ALA A 337 22.58 0.64 -8.73
N ARG A 338 22.40 -0.54 -8.14
CA ARG A 338 21.05 -1.08 -7.84
C ARG A 338 20.38 -0.26 -6.75
N ASP A 339 19.13 0.13 -6.99
CA ASP A 339 18.37 1.04 -6.14
C ASP A 339 16.86 0.80 -6.20
N LEU A 340 16.15 1.24 -5.15
CA LEU A 340 14.69 1.34 -5.06
C LEU A 340 14.21 2.79 -4.98
N LEU A 341 14.93 3.64 -4.22
CA LEU A 341 14.44 4.97 -3.84
C LEU A 341 14.97 6.10 -4.73
N GLY A 342 16.22 5.96 -5.19
CA GLY A 342 16.95 7.04 -5.85
C GLY A 342 17.39 8.15 -4.88
N ASP A 343 18.29 9.02 -5.35
CA ASP A 343 18.92 10.04 -4.50
C ASP A 343 17.92 11.09 -4.01
N GLY A 344 17.08 11.63 -4.90
CA GLY A 344 16.16 12.72 -4.53
C GLY A 344 15.16 12.33 -3.42
N GLN A 345 14.68 11.08 -3.42
CA GLN A 345 13.81 10.60 -2.35
C GLN A 345 14.59 10.29 -1.07
N ARG A 346 15.83 9.78 -1.16
CA ARG A 346 16.69 9.60 0.02
C ARG A 346 17.03 10.93 0.70
N ASP A 347 17.36 11.96 -0.06
CA ASP A 347 17.63 13.31 0.46
C ASP A 347 16.39 13.87 1.17
N TRP A 348 15.20 13.66 0.57
CA TRP A 348 13.93 14.00 1.19
C TRP A 348 13.67 13.22 2.49
N ILE A 349 13.94 11.91 2.51
CA ILE A 349 13.82 11.09 3.73
C ILE A 349 14.75 11.63 4.82
N GLN A 350 16.05 11.79 4.53
CA GLN A 350 17.04 12.25 5.50
C GLN A 350 16.65 13.61 6.09
N SER A 351 16.32 14.59 5.24
CA SER A 351 15.93 15.93 5.68
C SER A 351 14.64 15.93 6.51
N THR A 352 13.66 15.10 6.14
CA THR A 352 12.38 14.98 6.88
C THR A 352 12.60 14.31 8.24
N LEU A 353 13.45 13.29 8.33
CA LEU A 353 13.82 12.64 9.58
C LEU A 353 14.60 13.59 10.51
N GLN A 354 15.53 14.36 9.96
CA GLN A 354 16.26 15.40 10.70
C GLN A 354 15.30 16.46 11.26
N ALA A 355 14.35 16.94 10.45
CA ALA A 355 13.35 17.91 10.87
C ALA A 355 12.43 17.34 11.97
N SER A 356 12.00 16.07 11.83
CA SER A 356 11.20 15.37 12.84
C SER A 356 11.94 15.30 14.18
N ARG A 357 13.20 14.85 14.16
CA ARG A 357 14.04 14.74 15.36
C ARG A 357 14.32 16.11 15.99
N ALA A 358 14.65 17.12 15.18
CA ALA A 358 14.87 18.49 15.64
C ALA A 358 13.64 19.10 16.30
N SER A 359 12.44 18.70 15.86
CA SER A 359 11.16 19.10 16.46
C SER A 359 10.80 18.32 17.73
N GLY A 360 11.68 17.43 18.22
CA GLY A 360 11.50 16.69 19.46
C GLY A 360 10.55 15.48 19.38
N LYS A 361 10.06 15.13 18.18
CA LYS A 361 9.11 14.03 18.00
C LYS A 361 9.77 12.68 18.36
N PRO A 362 9.19 11.89 19.27
CA PRO A 362 9.76 10.60 19.67
C PRO A 362 9.74 9.56 18.57
N TRP A 363 8.75 9.58 17.67
CA TRP A 363 8.57 8.53 16.68
C TRP A 363 8.78 9.04 15.26
N GLN A 364 9.57 8.27 14.50
CA GLN A 364 9.68 8.37 13.06
C GLN A 364 9.22 7.03 12.48
N VAL A 365 8.27 7.09 11.56
CA VAL A 365 7.68 5.91 10.93
C VAL A 365 7.88 6.02 9.42
N ILE A 366 8.40 4.97 8.78
CA ILE A 366 8.51 4.86 7.33
C ILE A 366 7.44 3.88 6.85
N GLY A 367 6.48 4.35 6.06
CA GLY A 367 5.56 3.50 5.32
C GLY A 367 6.18 3.14 3.97
N ASN A 368 6.47 1.86 3.77
CA ASN A 368 7.15 1.30 2.61
C ASN A 368 6.43 0.01 2.15
N GLN A 369 6.66 -0.38 0.91
CA GLN A 369 5.97 -1.48 0.25
C GLN A 369 6.51 -2.86 0.68
N VAL A 370 7.82 -3.07 0.59
CA VAL A 370 8.44 -4.43 0.68
C VAL A 370 9.29 -4.65 1.92
N VAL A 371 9.40 -5.90 2.39
CA VAL A 371 10.21 -6.27 3.57
C VAL A 371 11.66 -5.78 3.45
N MET A 372 12.14 -5.07 4.48
CA MET A 372 13.44 -4.41 4.54
C MET A 372 14.55 -5.27 5.16
N ALA A 373 14.18 -6.11 6.13
CA ALA A 373 15.11 -7.01 6.80
C ALA A 373 15.87 -7.91 5.81
N ARG A 374 17.05 -8.38 6.22
CA ARG A 374 17.76 -9.45 5.51
C ARG A 374 17.08 -10.78 5.79
N VAL A 375 16.55 -11.40 4.75
CA VAL A 375 15.81 -12.66 4.81
C VAL A 375 16.40 -13.64 3.79
N GLN A 376 17.30 -14.49 4.26
CA GLN A 376 17.76 -15.66 3.54
C GLN A 376 16.64 -16.70 3.45
N GLY A 377 16.56 -17.37 2.30
CA GLY A 377 15.71 -18.54 2.17
C GLY A 377 16.16 -19.65 3.13
N PRO A 378 15.24 -20.35 3.80
CA PRO A 378 15.63 -21.33 4.80
C PRO A 378 16.14 -22.61 4.16
N ASP A 379 17.31 -23.09 4.59
CA ASP A 379 17.75 -24.46 4.30
C ASP A 379 16.99 -25.45 5.19
N ILE A 380 15.82 -25.86 4.71
CA ILE A 380 14.95 -26.79 5.44
C ILE A 380 15.60 -28.17 5.67
N THR A 381 16.67 -28.52 4.94
CA THR A 381 17.37 -29.81 5.12
C THR A 381 18.22 -29.84 6.39
N THR A 382 18.53 -28.68 6.96
CA THR A 382 19.14 -28.56 8.29
C THR A 382 18.13 -28.66 9.43
N MET A 383 16.84 -28.52 9.11
CA MET A 383 15.73 -28.44 10.07
C MET A 383 14.89 -29.72 10.11
N ALA A 384 14.93 -30.52 9.05
CA ALA A 384 14.18 -31.76 8.90
C ALA A 384 15.04 -32.84 8.23
N ASN A 385 14.83 -34.10 8.61
CA ASN A 385 15.56 -35.21 8.01
C ASN A 385 15.08 -35.50 6.57
N PRO A 386 15.87 -36.24 5.75
CA PRO A 386 15.53 -36.49 4.34
C PRO A 386 14.16 -37.16 4.13
N LEU A 387 13.71 -38.03 5.04
CA LEU A 387 12.38 -38.67 4.94
C LEU A 387 11.25 -37.67 5.20
N GLN A 388 11.44 -36.73 6.12
CA GLN A 388 10.49 -35.66 6.39
C GLN A 388 10.39 -34.70 5.19
N VAL A 389 11.51 -34.32 4.58
CA VAL A 389 11.52 -33.47 3.37
C VAL A 389 10.86 -34.18 2.19
N ALA A 390 11.15 -35.46 1.97
CA ALA A 390 10.49 -36.25 0.93
C ALA A 390 8.98 -36.38 1.17
N GLY A 391 8.56 -36.59 2.43
CA GLY A 391 7.16 -36.63 2.83
C GLY A 391 6.44 -35.30 2.61
N LEU A 392 7.10 -34.17 2.91
CA LEU A 392 6.61 -32.83 2.62
C LEU A 392 6.37 -32.66 1.11
N LEU A 393 7.39 -32.91 0.28
CA LEU A 393 7.28 -32.79 -1.18
C LEU A 393 6.18 -33.68 -1.76
N ALA A 394 6.05 -34.91 -1.26
CA ALA A 394 5.00 -35.83 -1.70
C ALA A 394 3.58 -35.35 -1.35
N SER A 395 3.44 -34.55 -0.29
CA SER A 395 2.15 -33.98 0.14
C SER A 395 1.71 -32.75 -0.66
N LEU A 396 2.63 -32.12 -1.41
CA LEU A 396 2.34 -30.93 -2.19
C LEU A 396 1.58 -31.27 -3.47
N PRO A 397 0.67 -30.38 -3.92
CA PRO A 397 0.10 -30.44 -5.26
C PRO A 397 1.19 -30.50 -6.34
N ALA A 398 0.94 -31.25 -7.42
CA ALA A 398 1.92 -31.42 -8.49
C ALA A 398 2.41 -30.08 -9.07
N ALA A 399 1.50 -29.10 -9.21
CA ALA A 399 1.78 -27.78 -9.76
C ALA A 399 2.84 -26.98 -8.96
N VAL A 400 2.90 -27.15 -7.64
CA VAL A 400 3.85 -26.39 -6.78
C VAL A 400 5.06 -27.24 -6.34
N ARG A 401 5.00 -28.56 -6.51
CA ARG A 401 6.02 -29.48 -6.01
C ARG A 401 7.39 -29.23 -6.62
N ASP A 402 7.45 -28.99 -7.92
CA ASP A 402 8.73 -28.80 -8.62
C ASP A 402 9.34 -27.45 -8.29
N GLN A 403 8.53 -26.40 -8.18
CA GLN A 403 8.96 -25.09 -7.70
C GLN A 403 9.53 -25.19 -6.28
N VAL A 404 8.81 -25.83 -5.34
CA VAL A 404 9.31 -26.00 -3.96
C VAL A 404 10.59 -26.83 -3.92
N ARG A 405 10.71 -27.88 -4.75
CA ARG A 405 11.95 -28.65 -4.86
C ARG A 405 13.13 -27.78 -5.31
N GLN A 406 12.92 -26.94 -6.33
CA GLN A 406 13.93 -26.01 -6.81
C GLN A 406 14.31 -25.00 -5.71
N SER A 407 13.33 -24.44 -5.01
CA SER A 407 13.56 -23.52 -3.88
C SER A 407 14.39 -24.16 -2.76
N ILE A 408 14.17 -25.44 -2.44
CA ILE A 408 14.96 -26.16 -1.43
C ILE A 408 16.44 -26.24 -1.86
N GLU A 409 16.70 -26.68 -3.09
CA GLU A 409 18.07 -26.81 -3.59
C GLU A 409 18.78 -25.46 -3.69
N LEU A 410 18.03 -24.44 -4.02
CA LEU A 410 18.48 -23.08 -4.13
C LEU A 410 18.80 -22.44 -2.77
N PHE A 411 17.94 -22.60 -1.77
CA PHE A 411 18.15 -21.98 -0.45
C PHE A 411 19.29 -22.63 0.34
N LYS A 412 19.68 -23.87 0.01
CA LYS A 412 20.95 -24.47 0.47
C LYS A 412 22.19 -23.67 0.05
N LEU A 413 22.06 -22.82 -0.96
CA LEU A 413 23.14 -21.96 -1.45
C LEU A 413 23.26 -20.64 -0.65
N GLY A 414 22.38 -20.40 0.33
CA GLY A 414 22.40 -19.19 1.16
C GLY A 414 22.02 -17.93 0.37
N VAL A 415 21.03 -18.05 -0.52
CA VAL A 415 20.51 -16.92 -1.30
C VAL A 415 19.23 -16.35 -0.67
N PRO A 416 18.89 -15.08 -0.95
CA PRO A 416 17.71 -14.46 -0.37
C PRO A 416 16.40 -15.16 -0.71
N PHE A 417 15.44 -15.02 0.21
CA PHE A 417 14.10 -15.57 0.08
C PHE A 417 13.29 -14.85 -1.01
N ASN A 418 13.47 -13.53 -1.13
CA ASN A 418 12.82 -12.69 -2.12
C ASN A 418 13.84 -11.66 -2.66
N LEU A 419 13.96 -11.48 -3.98
CA LEU A 419 14.79 -10.43 -4.59
C LEU A 419 13.97 -9.31 -5.24
N ASP A 420 12.64 -9.38 -5.19
CA ASP A 420 11.79 -8.22 -5.37
C ASP A 420 11.85 -7.28 -4.13
N SER A 421 12.15 -7.82 -2.95
CA SER A 421 12.30 -7.01 -1.74
C SER A 421 13.65 -6.28 -1.65
N TRP A 422 13.90 -5.60 -0.53
CA TRP A 422 15.18 -4.92 -0.26
C TRP A 422 16.40 -5.86 -0.34
N ASP A 423 16.22 -7.17 -0.26
CA ASP A 423 17.30 -8.12 -0.48
C ASP A 423 17.80 -8.19 -1.92
N GLY A 424 17.03 -7.75 -2.91
CA GLY A 424 17.48 -7.54 -4.29
C GLY A 424 18.33 -6.30 -4.50
N TYR A 425 18.36 -5.41 -3.50
CA TYR A 425 18.94 -4.07 -3.57
C TYR A 425 19.78 -3.75 -2.32
N PRO A 426 20.74 -4.61 -1.92
CA PRO A 426 21.49 -4.44 -0.68
C PRO A 426 22.25 -3.11 -0.61
N ALA A 427 22.84 -2.65 -1.72
CA ALA A 427 23.52 -1.34 -1.75
C ALA A 427 22.55 -0.16 -1.53
N GLY A 428 21.34 -0.23 -2.10
CA GLY A 428 20.27 0.73 -1.85
C GLY A 428 19.82 0.74 -0.38
N ARG A 429 19.69 -0.45 0.23
CA ARG A 429 19.38 -0.61 1.65
C ARG A 429 20.42 0.07 2.55
N GLU A 430 21.71 -0.17 2.31
CA GLU A 430 22.77 0.44 3.10
C GLU A 430 22.80 1.98 2.95
N ARG A 431 22.48 2.52 1.77
CA ARG A 431 22.32 3.98 1.59
C ARG A 431 21.15 4.55 2.40
N LEU A 432 20.03 3.83 2.48
CA LEU A 432 18.92 4.24 3.33
C LEU A 432 19.30 4.19 4.83
N TYR A 433 19.99 3.12 5.25
CA TYR A 433 20.49 3.02 6.61
C TYR A 433 21.51 4.11 6.97
N ALA A 434 22.35 4.52 6.02
CA ALA A 434 23.21 5.68 6.18
C ALA A 434 22.39 6.96 6.39
N ALA A 435 21.32 7.18 5.62
CA ALA A 435 20.41 8.32 5.83
C ALA A 435 19.76 8.31 7.22
N PHE A 436 19.37 7.14 7.74
CA PHE A 436 18.87 7.02 9.13
C PHE A 436 19.94 7.39 10.15
N ALA A 437 21.17 6.90 9.95
CA ALA A 437 22.31 7.18 10.80
C ALA A 437 22.66 8.68 10.84
N GLU A 438 22.72 9.32 9.68
CA GLU A 438 23.01 10.75 9.53
C GLU A 438 21.90 11.63 10.10
N ALA A 439 20.65 11.19 10.02
CA ALA A 439 19.54 11.85 10.70
C ALA A 439 19.56 11.62 12.22
N GLY A 440 20.34 10.66 12.72
CA GLY A 440 20.44 10.32 14.14
C GLY A 440 19.16 9.69 14.69
N VAL A 441 18.47 8.89 13.87
CA VAL A 441 17.19 8.24 14.20
C VAL A 441 17.26 6.73 13.98
N GLN A 442 16.38 6.00 14.68
CA GLN A 442 16.07 4.59 14.42
C GLN A 442 14.57 4.51 14.18
N PRO A 443 14.08 4.57 12.93
CA PRO A 443 12.65 4.59 12.67
C PRO A 443 11.99 3.22 12.90
N ILE A 444 10.66 3.25 13.01
CA ILE A 444 9.80 2.09 12.75
C ILE A 444 9.57 2.03 11.24
N VAL A 445 9.83 0.90 10.62
CA VAL A 445 9.54 0.62 9.21
C VAL A 445 8.28 -0.23 9.13
N LEU A 446 7.34 0.15 8.27
CA LEU A 446 6.16 -0.64 7.94
C LEU A 446 6.35 -1.24 6.54
N ALA A 447 5.94 -2.49 6.37
CA ALA A 447 6.01 -3.21 5.10
C ALA A 447 4.72 -4.00 4.82
N GLY A 448 4.42 -4.24 3.55
CA GLY A 448 3.36 -5.08 3.02
C GLY A 448 3.93 -6.17 2.09
N ASP A 449 3.39 -6.29 0.87
CA ASP A 449 3.85 -7.11 -0.28
C ASP A 449 3.92 -8.63 -0.04
N SER A 450 4.69 -9.06 0.95
CA SER A 450 5.01 -10.45 1.26
C SER A 450 3.84 -11.35 1.69
N HIS A 451 2.65 -10.76 1.90
CA HIS A 451 1.46 -11.44 2.41
C HIS A 451 1.66 -12.16 3.75
N ALA A 452 2.58 -11.69 4.60
CA ALA A 452 2.95 -12.36 5.84
C ALA A 452 3.20 -11.35 6.95
N TYR A 453 3.05 -11.78 8.20
CA TYR A 453 3.47 -10.95 9.34
C TYR A 453 4.98 -11.06 9.56
N TRP A 454 5.60 -9.91 9.79
CA TRP A 454 7.01 -9.81 10.13
C TRP A 454 7.23 -8.87 11.29
N VAL A 455 8.14 -9.26 12.18
CA VAL A 455 8.72 -8.37 13.19
C VAL A 455 10.22 -8.53 13.12
N ASN A 456 10.92 -7.49 12.69
CA ASN A 456 12.36 -7.58 12.44
C ASN A 456 13.16 -6.51 13.19
N ASP A 457 14.38 -6.87 13.58
CA ASP A 457 15.37 -5.98 14.17
C ASP A 457 16.42 -5.60 13.12
N LEU A 458 16.29 -4.40 12.54
CA LEU A 458 17.03 -4.01 11.35
C LEU A 458 18.46 -3.59 11.71
N LYS A 459 19.46 -4.17 11.04
CA LYS A 459 20.89 -3.87 11.26
C LYS A 459 21.59 -3.49 9.96
N ASP A 460 22.54 -2.57 10.01
CA ASP A 460 23.42 -2.32 8.86
C ASP A 460 24.47 -3.43 8.69
N ALA A 461 25.26 -3.36 7.63
CA ALA A 461 26.32 -4.34 7.36
C ALA A 461 27.41 -4.40 8.46
N ALA A 462 27.55 -3.36 9.28
CA ALA A 462 28.46 -3.32 10.43
C ALA A 462 27.81 -3.88 11.71
N GLY A 463 26.55 -4.32 11.66
CA GLY A 463 25.80 -4.86 12.78
C GLY A 463 25.17 -3.79 13.69
N ALA A 464 25.26 -2.51 13.33
CA ALA A 464 24.63 -1.45 14.09
C ALA A 464 23.12 -1.43 13.81
N ARG A 465 22.32 -1.35 14.86
CA ARG A 465 20.86 -1.29 14.75
C ARG A 465 20.41 0.02 14.08
N ARG A 466 19.58 -0.10 13.04
CA ARG A 466 19.08 1.02 12.23
C ARG A 466 17.59 1.26 12.37
N GLY A 467 16.81 0.32 12.89
CA GLY A 467 15.38 0.50 13.11
C GLY A 467 14.71 -0.80 13.57
N VAL A 468 13.39 -0.78 13.61
CA VAL A 468 12.56 -1.98 13.75
C VAL A 468 11.59 -2.04 12.59
N GLU A 469 11.19 -3.23 12.18
CA GLU A 469 10.20 -3.42 11.12
C GLU A 469 8.98 -4.16 11.63
N PHE A 470 7.80 -3.68 11.23
CA PHE A 470 6.52 -4.35 11.36
C PHE A 470 5.92 -4.57 9.98
N GLY A 471 6.07 -5.78 9.43
CA GLY A 471 5.46 -6.19 8.17
C GLY A 471 4.04 -6.70 8.40
N THR A 472 3.05 -6.08 7.76
CA THR A 472 1.65 -6.47 7.85
C THR A 472 1.34 -7.61 6.88
N SER A 473 0.45 -8.51 7.30
CA SER A 473 -0.03 -9.58 6.44
C SER A 473 -1.04 -9.04 5.42
N ALA A 474 -1.46 -9.91 4.51
CA ALA A 474 -2.48 -9.60 3.52
C ALA A 474 -3.88 -9.53 4.13
N ILE A 475 -4.68 -8.60 3.62
CA ILE A 475 -6.13 -8.56 3.85
C ILE A 475 -6.79 -9.83 3.29
N SER A 476 -6.38 -10.26 2.08
CA SER A 476 -6.96 -11.45 1.43
C SER A 476 -6.08 -12.14 0.40
N SER A 477 -4.93 -11.57 0.01
CA SER A 477 -4.01 -12.21 -0.93
C SER A 477 -3.38 -13.49 -0.36
N PRO A 478 -3.19 -14.55 -1.18
CA PRO A 478 -2.57 -15.81 -0.74
C PRO A 478 -1.12 -15.63 -0.25
N SER A 479 -0.78 -16.21 0.89
CA SER A 479 0.57 -16.17 1.46
C SER A 479 1.46 -17.30 0.93
N PRO A 480 2.80 -17.15 0.94
CA PRO A 480 3.71 -18.25 0.63
C PRO A 480 3.46 -19.52 1.47
N GLY A 481 3.12 -19.36 2.75
CA GLY A 481 2.81 -20.49 3.63
C GLY A 481 1.53 -21.25 3.25
N ASP A 482 0.58 -20.62 2.54
CA ASP A 482 -0.64 -21.28 2.08
C ASP A 482 -0.34 -22.35 1.01
N ALA A 483 0.74 -22.17 0.25
CA ALA A 483 1.20 -23.14 -0.76
C ALA A 483 1.93 -24.34 -0.14
N VAL A 484 2.45 -24.20 1.08
CA VAL A 484 3.25 -25.23 1.79
C VAL A 484 2.76 -25.44 3.23
N PRO A 485 1.47 -25.76 3.47
CA PRO A 485 0.84 -25.69 4.80
C PRO A 485 1.42 -26.67 5.84
N ARG A 486 2.21 -27.66 5.41
CA ARG A 486 2.89 -28.63 6.30
C ARG A 486 4.33 -28.25 6.62
N LEU A 487 4.88 -27.25 5.93
CA LEU A 487 6.18 -26.67 6.26
C LEU A 487 5.94 -25.50 7.23
N PRO A 488 6.50 -25.50 8.44
CA PRO A 488 6.44 -24.35 9.34
C PRO A 488 7.37 -23.24 8.84
N LEU A 489 7.04 -22.65 7.68
CA LEU A 489 7.90 -21.74 6.94
C LEU A 489 8.31 -20.51 7.78
N GLY A 490 7.38 -19.93 8.54
CA GLY A 490 7.69 -18.81 9.44
C GLY A 490 8.77 -19.17 10.48
N ALA A 491 8.65 -20.34 11.12
CA ALA A 491 9.65 -20.81 12.08
C ALA A 491 11.00 -21.09 11.40
N ALA A 492 10.98 -21.60 10.17
CA ALA A 492 12.18 -21.82 9.38
C ALA A 492 12.91 -20.52 9.04
N LEU A 493 12.16 -19.49 8.66
CA LEU A 493 12.70 -18.17 8.40
C LEU A 493 13.26 -17.53 9.66
N MET A 494 12.59 -17.63 10.80
CA MET A 494 13.09 -17.14 12.10
C MET A 494 14.39 -17.84 12.51
N GLN A 495 14.50 -19.16 12.31
CA GLN A 495 15.71 -19.89 12.66
C GLN A 495 16.90 -19.54 11.75
N ALA A 496 16.63 -19.28 10.47
CA ALA A 496 17.66 -18.99 9.47
C ALA A 496 18.19 -17.54 9.52
N ASN A 497 17.44 -16.61 10.13
CA ASN A 497 17.70 -15.17 9.99
C ASN A 497 17.75 -14.45 11.33
N GLU A 498 18.89 -13.85 11.65
CA GLU A 498 19.11 -13.12 12.91
C GLU A 498 18.19 -11.90 13.07
N GLU A 499 17.89 -11.19 11.98
CA GLU A 499 17.03 -10.00 12.03
C GLU A 499 15.55 -10.36 12.24
N VAL A 500 15.13 -11.60 11.96
CA VAL A 500 13.72 -11.99 11.99
C VAL A 500 13.32 -12.45 13.38
N VAL A 501 12.75 -11.54 14.17
CA VAL A 501 12.29 -11.80 15.54
C VAL A 501 11.02 -12.63 15.55
N PHE A 502 10.11 -12.37 14.62
CA PHE A 502 8.88 -13.15 14.43
C PHE A 502 8.43 -13.14 12.98
N CYS A 503 7.91 -14.28 12.51
CA CYS A 503 7.32 -14.40 11.19
C CYS A 503 6.13 -15.37 11.21
N ASP A 504 4.99 -14.95 10.65
CA ASP A 504 3.84 -15.82 10.38
C ASP A 504 3.47 -15.73 8.89
N GLN A 505 3.48 -16.88 8.22
CA GLN A 505 3.36 -17.02 6.77
C GLN A 505 1.95 -17.45 6.33
N SER A 506 0.94 -17.36 7.19
CA SER A 506 -0.41 -17.89 6.89
C SER A 506 -1.56 -17.03 7.41
N ALA A 507 -1.42 -16.43 8.59
CA ALA A 507 -2.45 -15.62 9.20
C ALA A 507 -2.78 -14.40 8.33
N LYS A 508 -4.07 -14.04 8.23
CA LYS A 508 -4.56 -12.92 7.41
C LYS A 508 -5.12 -11.82 8.30
N GLY A 509 -4.92 -10.57 7.92
CA GLY A 509 -5.38 -9.42 8.69
C GLY A 509 -4.61 -8.14 8.45
N TYR A 510 -4.34 -7.40 9.53
CA TYR A 510 -3.65 -6.11 9.52
C TYR A 510 -2.87 -5.89 10.82
N ILE A 511 -2.00 -4.88 10.89
CA ILE A 511 -1.37 -4.46 12.14
C ILE A 511 -2.13 -3.27 12.74
N LEU A 512 -2.41 -3.32 14.04
CA LEU A 512 -2.84 -2.14 14.79
C LEU A 512 -1.63 -1.57 15.55
N LEU A 513 -1.11 -0.44 15.08
CA LEU A 513 0.04 0.25 15.67
C LEU A 513 -0.45 1.41 16.55
N THR A 514 -0.21 1.31 17.85
CA THR A 514 -0.45 2.37 18.83
C THR A 514 0.88 3.01 19.23
N LEU A 515 0.99 4.32 19.09
CA LEU A 515 2.14 5.11 19.52
C LEU A 515 1.73 5.99 20.71
N THR A 516 2.48 5.94 21.80
CA THR A 516 2.42 6.88 22.94
C THR A 516 3.81 7.52 23.12
N PRO A 517 3.97 8.59 23.92
CA PRO A 517 5.28 9.22 24.08
C PRO A 517 6.40 8.27 24.56
N GLU A 518 6.04 7.18 25.24
CA GLU A 518 6.95 6.20 25.83
C GLU A 518 7.07 4.88 25.06
N GLN A 519 6.07 4.48 24.27
CA GLN A 519 6.03 3.15 23.67
C GLN A 519 5.30 3.10 22.32
N ALA A 520 5.84 2.30 21.41
CA ALA A 520 5.12 1.78 20.25
C ALA A 520 4.63 0.35 20.55
N LYS A 521 3.36 0.06 20.28
CA LYS A 521 2.73 -1.26 20.42
C LYS A 521 2.14 -1.68 19.09
N ALA A 522 2.62 -2.79 18.54
CA ALA A 522 2.09 -3.41 17.32
C ALA A 522 1.32 -4.68 17.69
N GLU A 523 0.01 -4.69 17.45
CA GLU A 523 -0.84 -5.88 17.55
C GLU A 523 -1.03 -6.48 16.15
N LEU A 524 -0.64 -7.74 15.97
CA LEU A 524 -0.85 -8.47 14.72
C LEU A 524 -2.30 -8.99 14.72
N ARG A 525 -3.24 -8.25 14.12
CA ARG A 525 -4.68 -8.53 14.16
C ARG A 525 -5.03 -9.59 13.13
N THR A 526 -5.88 -10.55 13.47
CA THR A 526 -6.22 -11.65 12.56
C THR A 526 -7.71 -11.80 12.35
N VAL A 527 -8.08 -12.40 11.24
CA VAL A 527 -9.41 -12.97 11.00
C VAL A 527 -9.31 -14.48 10.82
N SER A 528 -10.27 -15.23 11.37
CA SER A 528 -10.21 -16.70 11.38
C SER A 528 -10.44 -17.36 10.01
N THR A 529 -11.05 -16.64 9.06
CA THR A 529 -11.30 -17.14 7.70
C THR A 529 -11.47 -16.00 6.72
N LEU A 530 -11.13 -16.26 5.45
CA LEU A 530 -11.43 -15.41 4.30
C LEU A 530 -12.64 -15.91 3.49
N PHE A 531 -13.25 -17.03 3.86
CA PHE A 531 -14.18 -17.75 2.98
C PHE A 531 -15.64 -17.70 3.43
N ALA A 532 -15.92 -17.19 4.62
CA ALA A 532 -17.27 -17.14 5.15
C ALA A 532 -17.47 -15.97 6.13
N LYS A 533 -18.75 -15.69 6.39
CA LYS A 533 -19.24 -14.95 7.55
C LYS A 533 -20.20 -15.86 8.35
N PRO A 534 -20.25 -15.79 9.69
CA PRO A 534 -19.42 -14.95 10.55
C PRO A 534 -17.96 -15.43 10.57
N TYR A 535 -17.06 -14.54 11.01
CA TYR A 535 -15.66 -14.82 11.27
C TYR A 535 -15.32 -14.33 12.67
N GLU A 536 -14.18 -14.76 13.22
CA GLU A 536 -13.66 -14.29 14.49
C GLU A 536 -12.48 -13.36 14.23
N ALA A 537 -12.46 -12.19 14.89
CA ALA A 537 -11.33 -11.28 14.90
C ALA A 537 -10.48 -11.53 16.15
N GLY A 538 -9.15 -11.56 15.99
CA GLY A 538 -8.23 -11.86 17.08
C GLY A 538 -6.94 -11.03 17.04
N VAL A 539 -6.05 -11.34 17.99
CA VAL A 539 -4.67 -10.85 18.03
C VAL A 539 -3.77 -12.09 18.04
N LEU A 540 -2.92 -12.23 17.03
CA LEU A 540 -1.97 -13.34 16.96
C LEU A 540 -0.86 -13.18 17.98
N LYS A 541 -0.22 -12.00 17.97
CA LYS A 541 0.83 -11.58 18.92
C LYS A 541 0.83 -10.07 19.08
N THR A 542 1.38 -9.61 20.21
CA THR A 542 1.62 -8.20 20.49
C THR A 542 3.10 -7.96 20.73
N PHE A 543 3.66 -6.96 20.05
CA PHE A 543 5.05 -6.54 20.22
C PHE A 543 5.10 -5.09 20.69
N THR A 544 6.02 -4.81 21.60
CA THR A 544 6.25 -3.46 22.13
C THR A 544 7.70 -3.04 21.93
N VAL A 545 7.89 -1.77 21.63
CA VAL A 545 9.20 -1.12 21.57
C VAL A 545 9.11 0.14 22.42
N ALA A 546 9.90 0.20 23.49
CA ALA A 546 9.97 1.39 24.34
C ALA A 546 10.87 2.45 23.71
N ARG A 547 10.57 3.73 23.96
CA ARG A 547 11.50 4.82 23.68
C ARG A 547 12.70 4.73 24.62
N ALA A 548 13.91 4.87 24.09
CA ALA A 548 15.14 4.90 24.85
C ALA A 548 15.92 6.21 24.60
N ALA A 549 16.85 6.55 25.49
CA ALA A 549 17.67 7.76 25.36
C ALA A 549 18.52 7.78 24.07
N ALA A 550 18.89 6.60 23.56
CA ALA A 550 19.73 6.42 22.37
C ALA A 550 18.95 5.96 21.13
N GLY A 551 17.61 6.03 21.12
CA GLY A 551 16.76 5.57 20.01
C GLY A 551 15.65 4.64 20.49
N LEU A 552 15.54 3.46 19.91
CA LEU A 552 14.52 2.47 20.25
C LEU A 552 15.08 1.43 21.23
N GLY A 553 14.28 1.03 22.23
CA GLY A 553 14.54 -0.13 23.09
C GLY A 553 14.36 -1.46 22.33
N PRO A 554 14.67 -2.60 22.97
CA PRO A 554 14.51 -3.91 22.32
C PRO A 554 13.04 -4.17 21.96
N ILE A 555 12.83 -5.02 20.96
CA ILE A 555 11.51 -5.58 20.66
C ILE A 555 11.15 -6.57 21.77
N VAL A 556 9.97 -6.40 22.37
CA VAL A 556 9.46 -7.26 23.45
C VAL A 556 8.11 -7.83 23.05
N GLU A 557 8.01 -9.16 22.95
CA GLU A 557 6.74 -9.87 22.84
C GLU A 557 6.00 -9.81 24.19
N ARG A 558 4.68 -9.56 24.17
CA ARG A 558 3.84 -9.38 25.36
C ARG A 558 2.79 -10.47 25.54
#